data_AF-A0AAI8U2P2-F1
#
_entry.id   AF-A0AAI8U2P2-F1
#
_cell.length_a   1.000
_cell.length_b   1.000
_cell.length_c   1.000
_cell.angle_alpha   90.00
_cell.angle_beta   90.00
_cell.angle_gamma   90.00
#
_symmetry.space_group_name_H-M   'P 1'
#
loop_
_entity.id
_entity.type
_entity.pdbx_description
1 polymer ?
#
loop_
_entity_poly.entity_id
_entity_poly.type
_entity_poly.pdbx_seq_one_letter_code
_entity_poly.pdbx_strand_id
1 'polypeptide(L)'
;MSTTRRRRPALIALVCLGAAGCLALAWWQWTRYESASGTFQNLGYALQWPMFAAFCFYAYYKFVRYEEAPPEPQHRDTVTEIPAGLLPERPQPATQSDDDPALREYNAYLAELAKNDNDDRTSQ
;
A
#
# COMPACT_ATOMS: atom_id res chain seq x y z
N MET A 1 26.24 1.35 -6.61
CA MET A 1 25.62 2.16 -7.70
C MET A 1 24.11 1.97 -7.60
N SER A 2 23.37 2.98 -7.12
CA SER A 2 21.95 2.85 -6.75
C SER A 2 21.11 2.38 -7.96
N THR A 3 20.46 1.22 -7.82
CA THR A 3 19.68 0.52 -8.86
C THR A 3 18.56 1.40 -9.43
N THR A 4 18.12 2.35 -8.64
CA THR A 4 17.07 3.34 -8.93
C THR A 4 17.42 4.24 -10.12
N ARG A 5 18.68 4.68 -10.24
CA ARG A 5 19.10 5.56 -11.33
C ARG A 5 19.04 4.90 -12.70
N ARG A 6 19.23 3.57 -12.75
CA ARG A 6 19.13 2.77 -13.99
C ARG A 6 17.68 2.59 -14.46
N ARG A 7 16.69 2.70 -13.57
CA ARG A 7 15.27 2.52 -13.89
C ARG A 7 14.59 3.80 -14.38
N ARG A 8 15.19 4.97 -14.12
CA ARG A 8 14.69 6.28 -14.55
C ARG A 8 14.29 6.36 -16.04
N PRO A 9 15.10 5.92 -17.03
CA PRO A 9 14.69 5.98 -18.43
C PRO A 9 13.47 5.10 -18.74
N ALA A 10 13.37 3.92 -18.11
CA ALA A 10 12.21 3.04 -18.27
C ALA A 10 10.94 3.68 -17.67
N LEU A 11 11.05 4.33 -16.51
CA LEU A 11 9.94 5.07 -15.90
C LEU A 11 9.51 6.27 -16.75
N ILE A 12 10.46 7.01 -17.33
CA ILE A 12 10.16 8.10 -18.26
C ILE A 12 9.41 7.56 -19.48
N ALA A 13 9.89 6.47 -20.08
CA ALA A 13 9.22 5.84 -21.21
C ALA A 13 7.79 5.39 -20.85
N LEU A 14 7.60 4.80 -19.67
CA LEU A 14 6.28 4.41 -19.15
C LEU A 14 5.35 5.61 -19.01
N VAL A 15 5.83 6.71 -18.42
CA VAL A 15 5.06 7.95 -18.23
C VAL A 15 4.68 8.56 -19.57
N CYS A 16 5.61 8.65 -20.51
CA CYS A 16 5.34 9.15 -21.86
C CYS A 16 4.32 8.28 -22.59
N LEU A 17 4.44 6.95 -22.48
CA LEU A 17 3.49 6.02 -23.09
C LEU A 17 2.08 6.16 -22.49
N GLY A 18 1.98 6.25 -21.16
CA GLY A 18 0.72 6.48 -20.46
C GLY A 18 0.07 7.81 -20.82
N ALA A 19 0.86 8.89 -20.87
CA ALA A 19 0.39 10.21 -21.27
C ALA A 19 -0.07 10.24 -22.73
N ALA A 20 0.68 9.61 -23.65
CA ALA A 20 0.30 9.48 -25.04
C ALA A 20 -1.01 8.70 -25.20
N GLY A 21 -1.20 7.61 -24.45
CA GLY A 21 -2.45 6.86 -24.41
C GLY A 21 -3.63 7.70 -23.93
N CYS A 22 -3.44 8.50 -22.87
CA CYS A 22 -4.47 9.42 -22.39
C CYS A 22 -4.84 10.47 -23.44
N LEU A 23 -3.85 11.07 -24.11
CA LEU A 23 -4.10 12.07 -25.16
C LEU A 23 -4.76 11.44 -26.40
N ALA A 24 -4.43 10.19 -26.75
CA ALA A 24 -5.11 9.47 -27.82
C ALA A 24 -6.59 9.21 -27.48
N LEU A 25 -6.90 8.86 -26.23
CA LEU A 25 -8.27 8.72 -25.75
C LEU A 25 -9.01 10.07 -25.73
N ALA A 26 -8.33 11.15 -25.33
CA ALA A 26 -8.88 12.50 -25.38
C ALA A 26 -9.28 12.89 -26.80
N TRP A 27 -8.39 12.65 -27.76
CA TRP A 27 -8.62 12.89 -29.19
C TRP A 27 -9.80 12.06 -29.72
N TRP A 28 -9.87 10.79 -29.35
CA TRP A 28 -10.98 9.92 -29.73
C TRP A 28 -12.32 10.40 -29.14
N GLN A 29 -12.32 10.85 -27.88
CA GLN A 29 -13.53 11.40 -27.27
C GLN A 29 -13.94 12.74 -27.87
N TRP A 30 -12.99 13.59 -28.25
CA TRP A 30 -13.25 14.84 -28.94
C TRP A 30 -13.95 14.61 -30.28
N THR A 31 -13.40 13.72 -31.10
CA THR A 31 -14.00 13.34 -32.39
C THR A 31 -15.38 12.68 -32.24
N ARG A 32 -15.59 11.91 -31.17
CA ARG A 32 -16.92 11.38 -30.81
C ARG A 32 -17.89 12.47 -30.36
N TYR A 33 -17.43 13.51 -29.68
CA TYR A 33 -18.24 14.65 -29.29
C TYR A 33 -18.72 15.47 -30.49
N GLU A 34 -17.89 15.64 -31.53
CA GLU A 34 -18.25 16.35 -32.77
C GLU A 34 -19.22 15.56 -33.67
N SER A 35 -19.44 14.27 -33.40
CA SER A 35 -20.35 13.43 -34.18
C SER A 35 -21.83 13.74 -33.88
N ALA A 36 -22.73 13.37 -34.79
CA ALA A 36 -24.18 13.59 -34.63
C ALA A 36 -24.82 12.94 -33.37
N SER A 37 -24.12 12.00 -32.74
CA SER A 37 -24.49 11.35 -31.48
C SER A 37 -23.63 11.79 -30.28
N GLY A 38 -22.91 12.90 -30.40
CA GLY A 38 -22.08 13.46 -29.34
C GLY A 38 -22.89 13.96 -28.15
N THR A 39 -22.40 13.72 -26.94
CA THR A 39 -23.02 14.18 -25.70
C THR A 39 -22.03 15.02 -24.87
N PHE A 40 -22.52 15.84 -23.95
CA PHE A 40 -21.66 16.59 -23.01
C PHE A 40 -20.76 15.69 -22.16
N GLN A 41 -21.14 14.43 -21.95
CA GLN A 41 -20.30 13.47 -21.24
C GLN A 41 -19.02 13.12 -22.03
N ASN A 42 -19.10 13.01 -23.36
CA ASN A 42 -17.93 12.81 -24.22
C ASN A 42 -16.96 13.99 -24.13
N LEU A 43 -17.48 15.22 -24.11
CA LEU A 43 -16.68 16.43 -23.92
C LEU A 43 -15.99 16.42 -22.56
N GLY A 44 -16.72 16.05 -21.50
CA GLY A 44 -16.16 15.87 -20.17
C GLY A 44 -14.98 14.90 -20.17
N TYR A 45 -15.11 13.74 -20.82
CA TYR A 45 -14.01 12.79 -20.95
C TYR A 45 -12.86 13.32 -21.82
N ALA A 46 -13.16 14.00 -22.93
CA ALA A 46 -12.14 14.61 -23.79
C ALA A 46 -11.27 15.63 -23.03
N LEU A 47 -11.85 16.34 -22.05
CA LEU A 47 -11.12 17.28 -21.18
C LEU A 47 -10.51 16.59 -19.94
N GLN A 48 -11.10 15.50 -19.46
CA GLN A 48 -10.60 14.73 -18.32
C GLN A 48 -9.31 13.97 -18.65
N TRP A 49 -9.22 13.34 -19.82
CA TRP A 49 -8.06 12.56 -20.22
C TRP A 49 -6.74 13.36 -20.26
N PRO A 50 -6.71 14.61 -20.77
CA PRO A 50 -5.54 15.50 -20.66
C PRO A 50 -5.12 15.78 -19.22
N MET A 51 -6.06 15.94 -18.28
CA MET A 51 -5.72 16.11 -16.86
C MET A 51 -5.01 14.87 -16.30
N PHE A 52 -5.43 13.67 -16.71
CA PHE A 52 -4.73 12.44 -16.34
C PHE A 52 -3.34 12.32 -16.99
N ALA A 53 -3.18 12.76 -18.23
CA ALA A 53 -1.86 12.84 -18.87
C ALA A 53 -0.92 13.75 -18.06
N ALA A 54 -1.39 14.94 -17.65
CA ALA A 54 -0.63 15.85 -16.79
C ALA A 54 -0.32 15.21 -15.42
N PHE A 55 -1.27 14.47 -14.85
CA PHE A 55 -1.07 13.74 -13.60
C PHE A 55 0.05 12.69 -13.71
N CYS A 56 0.18 11.97 -14.83
CA CYS A 56 1.29 11.03 -15.04
C CYS A 56 2.66 11.71 -14.91
N PHE A 57 2.83 12.89 -15.53
CA PHE A 57 4.06 13.68 -15.40
C PHE A 57 4.27 14.20 -13.99
N TYR A 58 3.21 14.69 -13.34
CA TYR A 58 3.27 15.16 -11.96
C TYR A 58 3.69 14.05 -10.99
N ALA A 59 3.11 12.86 -11.13
CA ALA A 59 3.47 11.69 -10.33
C ALA A 59 4.95 11.31 -10.51
N TYR A 60 5.46 11.32 -11.74
CA TYR A 60 6.89 11.10 -12.00
C TYR A 60 7.78 12.18 -11.38
N TYR A 61 7.41 13.45 -11.52
CA TYR A 61 8.11 14.57 -10.90
C TYR A 61 8.20 14.40 -9.37
N LYS A 62 7.06 14.09 -8.73
CA LYS A 62 7.00 13.85 -7.29
C LYS A 62 7.80 12.62 -6.87
N PHE A 63 7.75 11.56 -7.66
CA PHE A 63 8.55 10.36 -7.45
C PHE A 63 10.05 10.68 -7.44
N VAL A 64 10.55 11.38 -8.48
CA VAL A 64 11.96 11.80 -8.53
C VAL A 64 12.32 12.69 -7.35
N ARG A 65 11.46 13.65 -7.00
CA ARG A 65 11.67 14.54 -5.85
C ARG A 65 11.75 13.77 -4.54
N TYR A 66 10.93 12.74 -4.34
CA TYR A 66 10.97 11.93 -3.12
C TYR A 66 12.15 10.95 -3.07
N GLU A 67 12.62 10.46 -4.22
CA GLU A 67 13.86 9.66 -4.27
C GLU A 67 15.11 10.49 -4.00
N GLU A 68 15.11 11.76 -4.38
CA GLU A 68 16.25 12.67 -4.23
C GLU A 68 16.24 13.43 -2.91
N ALA A 69 15.09 13.54 -2.25
CA ALA A 69 15.00 14.17 -0.94
C ALA A 69 15.82 13.35 0.07
N PRO A 70 16.83 13.96 0.75
CA PRO A 70 17.42 13.37 1.94
C PRO A 70 16.32 12.96 2.92
N PRO A 71 16.49 11.82 3.64
CA PRO A 71 15.55 11.45 4.68
C PRO A 71 15.39 12.65 5.63
N GLU A 72 14.17 13.17 5.71
CA GLU A 72 13.81 14.20 6.69
C GLU A 72 14.33 13.70 8.05
N PRO A 73 15.19 14.47 8.75
CA PRO A 73 15.59 14.10 10.09
C PRO A 73 14.31 13.96 10.90
N GLN A 74 13.99 12.75 11.32
CA GLN A 74 12.85 12.49 12.20
C GLN A 74 12.99 13.45 13.37
N HIS A 75 12.11 14.45 13.46
CA HIS A 75 12.07 15.31 14.63
C HIS A 75 11.76 14.37 15.79
N ARG A 76 12.73 14.21 16.70
CA ARG A 76 12.58 13.40 17.92
C ARG A 76 11.38 13.84 18.77
N ASP A 77 10.84 15.02 18.51
CA ASP A 77 9.66 15.58 19.17
C ASP A 77 8.33 15.20 18.51
N THR A 78 8.34 14.43 17.41
CA THR A 78 7.11 13.86 16.86
C THR A 78 6.72 12.69 17.75
N VAL A 79 5.85 12.95 18.73
CA VAL A 79 5.26 11.95 19.64
C VAL A 79 4.51 10.91 18.81
N THR A 80 5.26 9.92 18.33
CA THR A 80 4.74 8.76 17.58
C THR A 80 4.45 7.60 18.56
N GLU A 81 4.87 7.76 19.81
CA GLU A 81 4.46 6.93 20.93
C GLU A 81 3.11 7.42 21.45
N ILE A 82 2.14 6.51 21.55
CA ILE A 82 0.88 6.79 22.24
C ILE A 82 1.26 7.10 23.70
N PRO A 83 0.96 8.31 24.23
CA PRO A 83 1.35 8.65 25.59
C PRO A 83 0.76 7.61 26.55
N ALA A 84 1.58 7.15 27.51
CA ALA A 84 1.28 5.99 28.36
C ALA A 84 -0.03 6.08 29.17
N GLY A 85 -0.67 7.26 29.23
CA GLY A 85 -1.97 7.49 29.86
C GLY A 85 -3.16 7.61 28.90
N LEU A 86 -2.99 7.40 27.60
CA LEU A 86 -4.05 7.55 26.60
C LEU A 86 -4.80 6.24 26.33
N LEU A 87 -4.19 5.10 26.65
CA LEU A 87 -4.87 3.81 26.65
C LEU A 87 -5.39 3.52 28.05
N PRO A 88 -6.67 3.12 28.21
CA PRO A 88 -7.15 2.53 29.44
C PRO A 88 -6.21 1.39 29.86
N GLU A 89 -5.85 1.34 31.14
CA GLU A 89 -5.03 0.27 31.69
C GLU A 89 -5.67 -1.06 31.33
N ARG A 90 -4.94 -1.90 30.58
CA ARG A 90 -5.46 -3.19 30.14
C ARG A 90 -5.88 -3.95 31.40
N PRO A 91 -7.15 -4.36 31.52
CA PRO A 91 -7.57 -5.21 32.63
C PRO A 91 -6.60 -6.37 32.68
N GLN A 92 -5.94 -6.56 33.83
CA GLN A 92 -5.12 -7.76 34.00
C GLN A 92 -6.03 -8.95 33.69
N PRO A 93 -5.58 -9.89 32.84
CA PRO A 93 -6.37 -11.10 32.61
C PRO A 93 -6.69 -11.67 33.98
N ALA A 94 -7.98 -11.78 34.30
CA ALA A 94 -8.41 -12.46 35.50
C ALA A 94 -7.68 -13.81 35.50
N THR A 95 -6.98 -14.12 36.60
CA THR A 95 -6.33 -15.42 36.76
C THR A 95 -7.40 -16.47 36.49
N GLN A 96 -7.38 -17.06 35.30
CA GLN A 96 -8.25 -18.17 34.96
C GLN A 96 -7.81 -19.26 35.91
N SER A 97 -8.66 -19.58 36.88
CA SER A 97 -8.40 -20.65 37.83
C SER A 97 -8.12 -21.92 37.03
N ASP A 98 -6.92 -22.48 37.22
CA ASP A 98 -6.42 -23.72 36.62
C ASP A 98 -7.25 -24.96 37.03
N ASP A 99 -8.33 -24.75 37.79
CA ASP A 99 -9.20 -25.77 38.35
C ASP A 99 -10.26 -26.29 37.36
N ASP A 100 -10.41 -25.72 36.16
CA ASP A 100 -11.33 -26.26 35.16
C ASP A 100 -10.76 -27.58 34.60
N PRO A 101 -11.37 -28.74 34.92
CA PRO A 101 -10.87 -30.04 34.48
C PRO A 101 -10.80 -30.18 32.95
N ALA A 102 -11.71 -29.53 32.21
CA ALA A 102 -11.74 -29.62 30.76
C ALA A 102 -10.56 -28.89 30.10
N LEU A 103 -10.18 -27.72 30.64
CA LEU A 103 -9.02 -26.96 30.18
C LEU A 103 -7.70 -27.68 30.47
N ARG A 104 -7.59 -28.37 31.61
CA ARG A 104 -6.40 -29.18 31.94
C ARG A 104 -6.19 -30.33 30.98
N GLU A 105 -7.25 -31.07 30.64
CA GLU A 105 -7.18 -32.16 29.66
C GLU A 105 -6.78 -31.63 28.28
N TYR A 106 -7.36 -30.51 27.86
CA TYR A 106 -7.03 -29.88 26.59
C TYR A 106 -5.56 -29.40 26.53
N ASN A 107 -5.08 -28.74 27.57
CA ASN A 107 -3.69 -28.28 27.65
C ASN A 107 -2.70 -29.46 27.70
N ALA A 108 -3.06 -30.56 28.37
CA ALA A 108 -2.26 -31.78 28.38
C ALA A 108 -2.18 -32.40 26.97
N TYR A 109 -3.29 -32.44 26.24
CA TYR A 109 -3.32 -32.90 24.85
C TYR A 109 -2.47 -32.02 23.93
N LEU A 110 -2.55 -30.69 24.06
CA LEU A 110 -1.70 -29.77 23.30
C LEU A 110 -0.21 -29.95 23.62
N ALA A 111 0.13 -30.20 24.88
CA ALA A 111 1.51 -30.45 25.29
C ALA A 111 2.05 -31.77 24.72
N GLU A 112 1.23 -32.81 24.66
CA GLU A 112 1.59 -34.08 24.03
C GLU A 112 1.80 -33.93 22.52
N LEU A 113 0.90 -33.21 21.83
CA LEU A 113 1.07 -32.93 20.40
C LEU A 113 2.34 -32.11 20.13
N ALA A 114 2.63 -31.10 20.93
CA ALA A 114 3.85 -30.30 20.82
C ALA A 114 5.11 -31.13 21.08
N LYS A 115 5.05 -32.11 22.00
CA LYS A 115 6.17 -33.02 22.25
C LYS A 115 6.41 -33.93 21.05
N ASN A 116 5.36 -34.51 20.48
CA ASN A 116 5.46 -35.38 19.31
C ASN A 116 6.01 -34.64 18.08
N ASP A 117 5.56 -33.40 17.83
CA ASP A 117 6.08 -32.55 16.75
C ASP A 117 7.57 -32.21 16.93
N ASN A 118 8.01 -31.98 18.17
CA ASN A 118 9.43 -31.75 18.47
C ASN A 118 10.28 -33.04 18.32
N ASP A 119 9.76 -34.20 18.72
CA ASP A 119 10.43 -35.49 18.56
C ASP A 119 10.55 -35.87 17.08
N ASP A 120 9.52 -35.63 16.26
CA ASP A 120 9.56 -35.81 14.80
C ASP A 120 10.57 -34.86 14.13
N ARG A 121 10.66 -33.61 14.60
CA ARG A 121 11.61 -32.60 14.09
C ARG A 121 13.06 -32.84 14.49
N THR A 122 13.31 -33.54 15.59
CA THR A 122 14.67 -33.89 16.06
C THR A 122 15.17 -35.24 15.53
N SER A 123 14.27 -36.06 14.99
CA SER A 123 14.57 -37.37 14.40
C SER A 123 14.87 -37.33 12.90
N GLN A 124 14.95 -36.13 12.30
CA GLN A 124 15.31 -35.87 10.90
C GLN A 124 16.67 -35.16 10.81
#